data_AF-A0A6V7KEP1-F1
#
_entry.id   AF-A0A6V7KEP1-F1
#
_cell.length_a   1.000
_cell.length_b   1.000
_cell.length_c   1.000
_cell.angle_alpha   90.00
_cell.angle_beta   90.00
_cell.angle_gamma   90.00
#
_symmetry.space_group_name_H-M   'P 1'
#
loop_
_entity.id
_entity.type
_entity.pdbx_description
1 polymer ?
#
loop_
_entity_poly.entity_id
_entity_poly.type
_entity_poly.pdbx_seq_one_letter_code
_entity_poly.pdbx_strand_id
1 'polypeptide(L)' 'MAALAEQASKLLDFNQKLDITLLDNIVGCMYTGMGEQQRIAQEVLTTLKEHPDAWTRVDTILEYSQ' A
#
# COMPACT_ATOMS: atom_id res chain seq x y z
N MET A 1 16.50 1.82 -0.90
CA MET A 1 15.79 2.02 0.38
C MET A 1 14.70 3.11 0.31
N ALA A 2 14.88 4.23 -0.40
CA ALA A 2 13.89 5.34 -0.42
C ALA A 2 12.58 5.09 -1.19
N ALA A 3 12.52 4.09 -2.07
CA ALA A 3 11.35 3.87 -2.93
C ALA A 3 10.09 3.46 -2.14
N LEU A 4 10.18 2.54 -1.17
CA LEU A 4 9.00 1.98 -0.52
C LEU A 4 8.20 3.01 0.29
N ALA A 5 8.91 3.89 1.01
CA ALA A 5 8.28 4.97 1.76
C ALA A 5 7.61 6.02 0.85
N GLU A 6 8.18 6.29 -0.33
CA GLU A 6 7.59 7.20 -1.33
C GLU A 6 6.40 6.55 -2.07
N GLN A 7 6.48 5.25 -2.33
CA GLN A 7 5.39 4.46 -2.90
C GLN A 7 4.21 4.39 -1.92
N ALA A 8 4.51 4.24 -0.64
CA ALA A 8 3.55 4.25 0.44
C ALA A 8 2.83 5.59 0.59
N SER A 9 3.57 6.70 0.55
CA SER A 9 2.94 8.02 0.62
C SER A 9 2.03 8.29 -0.59
N LYS A 10 2.37 7.76 -1.77
CA LYS A 10 1.49 7.79 -2.95
C LYS A 10 0.24 6.93 -2.78
N LEU A 11 0.32 5.78 -2.12
CA LEU A 11 -0.85 4.95 -1.79
C LEU A 11 -1.78 5.62 -0.78
N LEU A 12 -1.20 6.34 0.18
CA LEU A 12 -1.92 7.16 1.14
C LEU A 12 -2.38 8.51 0.54
N ASP A 13 -2.09 8.77 -0.73
CA ASP A 13 -2.59 9.95 -1.43
C ASP A 13 -3.96 9.64 -2.06
N PHE A 14 -5.00 10.04 -1.33
CA PHE A 14 -6.39 9.86 -1.74
C PHE A 14 -6.85 10.85 -2.81
N ASN A 15 -6.01 11.83 -3.18
CA ASN A 15 -6.29 12.79 -4.24
C ASN A 15 -5.94 12.25 -5.65
N GLN A 16 -5.24 11.10 -5.70
CA GLN A 16 -4.79 10.47 -6.93
C GLN A 16 -5.49 9.11 -7.14
N LYS A 17 -5.53 8.62 -8.38
CA LYS A 17 -5.99 7.24 -8.65
C LYS A 17 -5.13 6.27 -7.85
N LEU A 18 -5.77 5.31 -7.18
CA LEU A 18 -5.05 4.27 -6.46
C LEU A 18 -4.29 3.39 -7.46
N ASP A 19 -2.96 3.36 -7.35
CA ASP A 19 -2.12 2.49 -8.16
C ASP A 19 -2.08 1.08 -7.55
N ILE A 20 -2.84 0.18 -8.16
CA ILE A 20 -3.00 -1.20 -7.71
C ILE A 20 -1.68 -1.96 -7.82
N THR A 21 -0.92 -1.69 -8.87
CA THR A 21 0.43 -2.23 -9.06
C THR A 21 1.41 -1.76 -7.96
N LEU A 22 1.23 -0.55 -7.41
CA LEU A 22 2.04 -0.10 -6.27
C LEU A 22 1.64 -0.85 -5.00
N LEU A 23 0.35 -1.04 -4.75
CA LEU A 23 -0.13 -1.80 -3.61
C LEU A 23 0.43 -3.23 -3.62
N ASP A 24 0.33 -3.92 -4.75
CA ASP A 24 0.87 -5.28 -4.91
C ASP A 24 2.38 -5.33 -4.68
N ASN A 25 3.12 -4.29 -5.09
CA ASN A 25 4.55 -4.20 -4.78
C ASN A 25 4.82 -4.02 -3.28
N ILE A 26 4.03 -3.20 -2.56
CA ILE A 26 4.18 -3.03 -1.11
C ILE A 26 3.82 -4.32 -0.37
N VAL A 27 2.73 -4.97 -0.76
CA VAL A 27 2.30 -6.27 -0.22
C VAL A 27 3.38 -7.32 -0.52
N GLY A 28 3.91 -7.34 -1.75
CA GLY A 28 5.06 -8.14 -2.15
C GLY A 28 6.25 -7.89 -1.23
N CYS A 29 6.65 -6.63 -1.01
CA CYS A 29 7.71 -6.28 -0.05
C CYS A 29 7.36 -6.62 1.40
N MET A 30 6.09 -6.70 1.79
CA MET A 30 5.70 -7.18 3.12
C MET A 30 5.95 -8.69 3.26
N TYR A 31 5.67 -9.47 2.21
CA TYR A 31 5.84 -10.92 2.21
C TYR A 31 7.28 -11.36 1.88
N THR A 32 7.98 -10.65 1.03
CA THR A 32 9.34 -10.99 0.55
C THR A 32 10.43 -10.12 1.17
N GLY A 33 10.10 -8.93 1.67
CA GLY A 33 11.05 -8.03 2.30
C GLY A 33 11.38 -8.49 3.73
N MET A 34 12.57 -8.14 4.19
CA MET A 34 13.05 -8.50 5.52
C MET A 34 13.50 -7.25 6.28
N GLY A 35 13.18 -7.20 7.58
CA GLY A 35 13.58 -6.11 8.47
C GLY A 35 12.83 -4.80 8.20
N GLU A 36 13.54 -3.78 7.73
CA GLU A 36 13.01 -2.42 7.58
C GLU A 36 11.91 -2.31 6.52
N GLN A 37 12.03 -3.03 5.39
CA GLN A 37 11.03 -3.02 4.33
C GLN A 37 9.70 -3.62 4.79
N GLN A 38 9.74 -4.72 5.53
CA GLN A 38 8.54 -5.35 6.09
C GLN A 38 7.87 -4.42 7.11
N ARG A 39 8.67 -3.75 7.96
CA ARG A 39 8.16 -2.80 8.96
C ARG A 39 7.46 -1.61 8.31
N ILE A 40 8.10 -0.99 7.31
CA ILE A 40 7.51 0.13 6.56
C ILE A 40 6.23 -0.32 5.86
N ALA A 41 6.24 -1.47 5.19
CA ALA A 41 5.05 -2.00 4.53
C ALA A 41 3.89 -2.25 5.52
N GLN A 42 4.18 -2.79 6.70
CA GLN A 42 3.17 -2.98 7.76
C GLN A 42 2.60 -1.66 8.29
N GLU A 43 3.44 -0.65 8.57
CA GLU A 43 2.97 0.65 9.04
C GLU A 43 2.02 1.27 8.01
N VAL A 44 2.42 1.25 6.74
CA VAL A 44 1.66 1.84 5.63
C VAL A 44 0.35 1.11 5.41
N LEU A 45 0.35 -0.23 5.40
CA LEU A 45 -0.87 -1.01 5.27
C LEU A 45 -1.81 -0.78 6.46
N THR A 46 -1.27 -0.57 7.67
CA THR A 46 -2.08 -0.26 8.86
C THR A 46 -2.71 1.12 8.74
N THR A 47 -1.93 2.15 8.40
CA THR A 47 -2.44 3.51 8.17
C THR A 47 -3.46 3.55 7.04
N LEU A 48 -3.22 2.81 5.95
CA LEU A 48 -4.16 2.69 4.85
C LEU A 48 -5.46 2.05 5.37
N LYS A 49 -5.41 0.91 6.06
CA LYS A 49 -6.59 0.23 6.60
C LYS A 49 -7.39 1.05 7.61
N GLU A 50 -6.74 1.94 8.37
CA GLU A 50 -7.40 2.84 9.31
C GLU A 50 -8.10 4.02 8.63
N HIS A 51 -7.76 4.33 7.37
CA HIS A 51 -8.35 5.46 6.66
C HIS A 51 -9.78 5.14 6.17
N PRO A 52 -10.77 6.00 6.46
CA PRO A 52 -12.16 5.79 6.03
C PRO A 52 -12.38 5.97 4.52
N ASP A 53 -11.36 6.31 3.74
CA ASP A 53 -11.45 6.29 2.27
C ASP A 53 -10.76 5.07 1.66
N ALA A 54 -9.96 4.35 2.46
CA ALA A 54 -9.26 3.17 1.97
C ALA A 54 -10.19 2.00 1.78
N TRP A 55 -11.17 1.77 2.67
CA TRP A 55 -12.14 0.69 2.50
C TRP A 55 -12.97 0.86 1.20
N THR A 56 -13.33 2.09 0.84
CA THR A 56 -13.98 2.41 -0.45
C THR A 56 -13.11 2.02 -1.65
N ARG A 57 -11.79 2.12 -1.48
CA ARG A 57 -10.80 1.70 -2.48
C ARG A 57 -10.49 0.20 -2.41
N VAL A 58 -10.74 -0.47 -1.28
CA VAL A 58 -10.53 -1.93 -1.11
C VAL A 58 -11.43 -2.73 -2.04
N ASP A 59 -12.65 -2.30 -2.31
CA ASP A 59 -13.50 -2.92 -3.35
C ASP A 59 -12.82 -2.86 -4.73
N THR A 60 -12.28 -1.71 -5.11
CA THR A 60 -11.51 -1.57 -6.36
C THR A 60 -10.21 -2.38 -6.33
N ILE A 61 -9.54 -2.49 -5.18
CA ILE A 61 -8.35 -3.33 -5.04
C ILE A 61 -8.73 -4.81 -5.26
N LEU A 62 -9.78 -5.30 -4.59
CA LEU A 62 -10.24 -6.68 -4.72
C LEU A 62 -10.72 -7.02 -6.14
N GLU A 63 -11.30 -6.05 -6.84
CA GLU A 63 -11.78 -6.24 -8.21
C GLU A 63 -10.65 -6.34 -9.25
N TYR A 64 -9.52 -5.67 -9.01
CA TYR A 64 -8.42 -5.55 -9.99
C TYR A 64 -7.12 -6.22 -9.56
N SER A 65 -6.96 -6.62 -8.29
CA SER A 65 -5.84 -7.43 -7.80
C SER A 65 -6.04 -8.88 -8.29
N GLN A 66 -5.07 -9.40 -9.05
CA GLN A 66 -5.10 -10.73 -9.67
C GLN A 66 -4.12 -11.69 -9.02
#